data_AF-A0A1Y1M9S9-F1
#
_entry.id   AF-A0A1Y1M9S9-F1
#
_cell.length_a   1.000
_cell.length_b   1.000
_cell.length_c   1.000
_cell.angle_alpha   90.00
_cell.angle_beta   90.00
_cell.angle_gamma   90.00
#
_symmetry.space_group_name_H-M   'P 1'
#
loop_
_entity.id
_entity.type
_entity.pdbx_description
1 polymer ?
#
loop_
_entity_poly.entity_id
_entity_poly.type
_entity_poly.pdbx_seq_one_letter_code
_entity_poly.pdbx_strand_id
1 'polypeptide(L)'
;MLMPKYIILGVSNTDLSLKVELKGFVGTLVLNMPPPPSDRVWIGFRPLPQLWLSAHPIVGERNFSFIKQLTTWIEKKLTQEFQKVLVIPNMEDIAIPVMSSALPT
;
A
#
# COMPACT_ATOMS: atom_id res chain seq x y z
N MET A 1 19.08 15.95 -0.64
CA MET A 1 19.52 14.68 -1.26
C MET A 1 18.70 14.46 -2.52
N LEU A 2 19.24 14.87 -3.68
CA LEU A 2 18.55 14.97 -4.96
C LEU A 2 18.92 13.78 -5.87
N MET A 3 18.06 12.75 -5.89
CA MET A 3 17.84 11.81 -7.01
C MET A 3 16.39 11.29 -6.87
N PRO A 4 15.55 11.39 -7.93
CA PRO A 4 15.55 10.35 -8.95
C PRO A 4 15.32 10.86 -10.38
N LYS A 5 15.71 12.10 -10.70
CA LYS A 5 15.50 12.63 -12.07
C LYS A 5 16.26 11.83 -13.13
N TYR A 6 17.46 11.33 -12.81
CA TYR A 6 18.28 10.53 -13.74
C TYR A 6 17.79 9.08 -13.94
N ILE A 7 17.12 8.48 -12.97
CA ILE A 7 16.62 7.09 -13.07
C ILE A 7 15.43 7.02 -14.03
N ILE A 8 14.55 8.03 -14.00
CA ILE A 8 13.40 8.13 -14.91
C ILE A 8 13.88 8.43 -16.35
N LEU A 9 14.96 9.20 -16.50
CA LEU A 9 15.53 9.52 -17.82
C LEU A 9 16.18 8.31 -18.53
N GLY A 10 16.70 7.33 -17.78
CA GLY A 10 17.21 6.07 -18.36
C GLY A 10 16.13 5.07 -18.79
N VAL A 11 14.87 5.34 -18.45
CA VAL A 11 13.67 4.52 -18.76
C VAL A 11 12.82 5.17 -19.86
N SER A 12 13.26 6.29 -20.44
CA SER A 12 12.41 7.14 -21.28
C SER A 12 11.99 6.55 -22.65
N ASN A 13 12.14 5.24 -22.89
CA ASN A 13 11.61 4.63 -24.12
C ASN A 13 11.28 3.13 -24.05
N THR A 14 11.00 2.58 -22.86
CA THR A 14 10.54 1.17 -22.76
C THR A 14 9.60 0.99 -21.57
N ASP A 15 8.44 0.38 -21.83
CA ASP A 15 7.47 0.03 -20.78
C ASP A 15 8.10 -0.94 -19.78
N LEU A 16 8.32 -0.44 -18.57
CA LEU A 16 8.82 -1.27 -17.49
C LEU A 16 7.64 -1.81 -16.68
N SER A 17 7.31 -3.07 -16.93
CA SER A 17 6.31 -3.79 -16.13
C SER A 17 6.94 -4.38 -14.87
N LEU A 18 6.26 -4.27 -13.73
CA LEU A 18 6.70 -4.82 -12.45
C LEU A 18 5.55 -5.59 -11.80
N LYS A 19 5.86 -6.78 -11.29
CA LYS A 19 4.98 -7.56 -10.43
C LYS A 19 5.29 -7.21 -8.97
N VAL A 20 4.32 -6.62 -8.29
CA VAL A 20 4.40 -6.35 -6.85
C VAL A 20 3.62 -7.43 -6.13
N GLU A 21 4.25 -8.03 -5.12
CA GLU A 21 3.63 -9.05 -4.27
C GLU A 21 3.74 -8.64 -2.81
N LEU A 22 2.59 -8.60 -2.12
CA LEU A 22 2.53 -8.55 -0.66
C LEU A 22 2.37 -9.99 -0.15
N LYS A 23 3.45 -10.56 0.39
CA LYS A 23 3.47 -11.95 0.88
C LYS A 23 2.75 -12.09 2.22
N GLY A 24 2.63 -11.00 2.97
CA GLY A 24 1.91 -10.95 4.22
C GLY A 24 2.25 -9.69 5.00
N PHE A 25 1.58 -9.52 6.13
CA PHE A 25 1.88 -8.49 7.10
C PHE A 25 1.50 -8.95 8.51
N VAL A 26 2.16 -8.39 9.51
CA VAL A 26 1.83 -8.59 10.93
C VAL A 26 1.86 -7.24 11.63
N GLY A 27 0.82 -6.95 12.41
CA GLY A 27 0.73 -5.75 13.22
C GLY A 27 -0.56 -5.68 14.01
N THR A 28 -0.67 -4.68 14.87
CA THR A 28 -1.86 -4.45 15.69
C THR A 28 -2.89 -3.65 14.90
N LEU A 29 -4.03 -4.27 14.64
CA LEU A 29 -5.19 -3.63 14.01
C LEU A 29 -6.00 -2.87 15.08
N VAL A 30 -6.45 -1.68 14.73
CA VAL A 30 -7.36 -0.83 15.50
C VAL A 30 -8.68 -0.78 14.76
N LEU A 31 -9.77 -1.05 15.48
CA LEU A 31 -11.14 -0.90 15.02
C LEU A 31 -11.78 0.22 15.82
N ASN A 32 -12.36 1.22 15.15
CA ASN A 32 -13.08 2.31 15.79
C ASN A 32 -14.50 2.39 15.22
N MET A 33 -15.50 2.39 16.08
CA MET A 33 -16.91 2.57 15.70
C MET A 33 -17.38 3.93 16.21
N PRO A 34 -17.86 4.83 15.34
CA PRO A 34 -18.53 6.04 15.77
C PRO A 34 -19.76 5.71 16.65
N PRO A 35 -20.19 6.62 17.54
CA PRO A 35 -21.40 6.42 18.32
C PRO A 35 -22.62 6.12 17.45
N PRO A 36 -23.57 5.30 17.92
CA PRO A 36 -24.86 5.13 17.23
C PRO A 36 -25.58 6.49 17.02
N PRO A 37 -26.33 6.69 15.93
CA PRO A 37 -26.56 5.77 14.82
C PRO A 37 -25.42 5.86 13.78
N SER A 38 -24.60 4.83 13.69
CA SER A 38 -23.57 4.71 12.66
C SER A 38 -23.54 3.29 12.16
N ASP A 39 -23.44 3.12 10.85
CA ASP A 39 -23.17 1.86 10.17
C ASP A 39 -21.70 1.76 9.74
N ARG A 40 -20.82 2.60 10.31
CA ARG A 40 -19.41 2.70 9.91
C ARG A 40 -18.47 2.07 10.93
N VAL A 41 -17.44 1.41 10.42
CA VAL A 41 -16.29 0.95 11.19
C VAL A 41 -15.05 1.52 10.51
N TRP A 42 -14.22 2.21 11.28
CA TRP A 42 -12.91 2.64 10.83
C TRP A 42 -11.87 1.58 11.18
N ILE A 43 -11.06 1.18 10.21
CA ILE A 43 -9.98 0.21 10.42
C ILE A 43 -8.62 0.83 10.10
N GLY A 44 -7.61 0.52 10.90
CA GLY A 44 -6.24 0.98 10.67
C GLY A 44 -5.25 0.25 11.56
N PHE A 45 -3.96 0.54 11.41
CA PHE A 45 -2.89 -0.10 12.19
C PHE A 45 -2.23 0.88 13.16
N ARG A 46 -1.73 0.34 14.27
CA ARG A 46 -0.88 1.07 15.23
C ARG A 46 0.19 0.17 15.85
N PRO A 47 1.49 0.44 15.66
CA PRO A 47 2.13 1.36 14.69
C PRO A 47 2.09 0.77 13.26
N LEU A 48 2.94 1.27 12.34
CA LEU A 48 3.13 0.69 11.00
C LEU A 48 3.39 -0.82 11.12
N PRO A 49 2.58 -1.68 10.46
CA PRO A 49 2.79 -3.13 10.52
C PRO A 49 4.10 -3.52 9.81
N GLN A 50 4.63 -4.68 10.20
CA GLN A 50 5.68 -5.33 9.45
C GLN A 50 5.09 -5.86 8.14
N LEU A 51 5.62 -5.42 6.99
CA LEU A 51 5.19 -5.83 5.66
C LEU A 51 6.27 -6.71 5.01
N TRP A 52 5.88 -7.85 4.45
CA TRP A 52 6.74 -8.64 3.57
C TRP A 52 6.34 -8.35 2.12
N LEU A 53 6.89 -7.30 1.55
CA LEU A 53 6.60 -6.84 0.20
C LEU A 53 7.82 -7.09 -0.71
N SER A 54 7.57 -7.59 -1.91
CA SER A 54 8.61 -7.79 -2.92
C SER A 54 8.16 -7.27 -4.28
N ALA A 55 9.03 -6.52 -4.95
CA ALA A 55 8.82 -6.07 -6.32
C ALA A 55 9.75 -6.82 -7.27
N HIS A 56 9.20 -7.44 -8.30
CA HIS A 56 9.94 -8.18 -9.32
C HIS A 56 9.70 -7.56 -10.70
N PRO A 57 10.74 -7.29 -11.49
CA PRO A 57 10.54 -6.79 -12.85
C PRO A 57 9.93 -7.89 -13.72
N ILE A 58 8.96 -7.52 -14.54
CA ILE A 58 8.48 -8.33 -15.66
C ILE A 58 9.24 -7.82 -16.89
N VAL A 59 10.53 -8.13 -16.94
CA VAL A 59 11.39 -7.78 -18.08
C VAL A 59 11.65 -9.02 -18.93
N GLY A 60 11.62 -8.87 -20.25
CA GLY A 60 12.34 -9.79 -21.16
C GLY A 60 13.86 -9.68 -20.94
N GLU A 61 14.67 -10.41 -21.72
CA GLU A 61 16.12 -10.69 -21.58
C GLU A 61 17.11 -9.52 -21.32
N ARG A 62 16.67 -8.27 -21.12
CA ARG A 62 17.55 -7.11 -20.94
C ARG A 62 17.92 -6.91 -19.48
N ASN A 63 19.11 -7.37 -19.13
CA ASN A 63 19.76 -7.15 -17.84
C ASN A 63 20.14 -5.69 -17.65
N PHE A 64 19.25 -4.90 -17.07
CA PHE A 64 19.57 -3.54 -16.65
C PHE A 64 20.22 -3.56 -15.25
N SER A 65 21.41 -2.99 -15.14
CA SER A 65 22.17 -2.86 -13.88
C SER A 65 21.43 -2.09 -12.77
N PHE A 66 20.36 -1.36 -13.10
CA PHE A 66 19.57 -0.56 -12.17
C PHE A 66 18.32 -1.24 -11.60
N ILE A 67 17.96 -2.45 -12.06
CA ILE A 67 16.73 -3.16 -11.66
C ILE A 67 16.62 -3.33 -10.13
N LYS A 68 17.73 -3.68 -9.47
CA LYS A 68 17.75 -3.88 -8.01
C LYS A 68 17.49 -2.60 -7.23
N GLN A 69 17.97 -1.45 -7.72
CA GLN A 69 17.74 -0.16 -7.06
C GLN A 69 16.29 0.27 -7.21
N LEU A 70 15.70 0.03 -8.37
CA LEU A 70 14.32 0.38 -8.67
C LEU A 70 13.32 -0.46 -7.87
N THR A 71 13.54 -1.77 -7.78
CA THR A 71 12.70 -2.68 -6.98
C THR A 71 12.68 -2.27 -5.51
N THR A 72 13.86 -2.04 -4.89
CA THR A 72 13.96 -1.48 -3.52
C THR A 72 13.25 -0.14 -3.38
N TRP A 73 13.35 0.75 -4.37
CA TRP A 73 12.67 2.05 -4.34
C TRP A 73 11.14 1.89 -4.36
N ILE A 74 10.61 0.99 -5.20
CA ILE A 74 9.18 0.68 -5.28
C ILE A 74 8.69 0.08 -3.96
N GLU A 75 9.42 -0.87 -3.39
CA GLU A 75 9.05 -1.50 -2.12
C GLU A 75 8.95 -0.47 -0.99
N LYS A 76 9.94 0.43 -0.92
CA LYS A 76 9.93 1.56 0.03
C LYS A 76 8.76 2.50 -0.23
N LYS A 77 8.49 2.82 -1.49
CA LYS A 77 7.38 3.72 -1.86
C LYS A 77 6.03 3.13 -1.48
N LEU A 78 5.80 1.84 -1.74
CA LEU A 78 4.57 1.15 -1.36
C LEU A 78 4.40 1.06 0.16
N THR A 79 5.49 0.82 0.89
CA THR A 79 5.47 0.85 2.37
C THR A 79 5.06 2.22 2.90
N GLN A 80 5.57 3.30 2.29
CA GLN A 80 5.20 4.67 2.64
C GLN A 80 3.73 4.98 2.31
N GLU A 81 3.22 4.52 1.18
CA GLU A 81 1.81 4.72 0.84
C GLU A 81 0.89 3.91 1.77
N PHE A 82 1.27 2.68 2.13
CA PHE A 82 0.55 1.90 3.13
C PHE A 82 0.47 2.66 4.47
N GLN A 83 1.60 3.22 4.92
CA GLN A 83 1.63 4.02 6.15
C GLN A 83 0.69 5.22 6.07
N LYS A 84 0.65 5.91 4.92
CA LYS A 84 -0.18 7.11 4.78
C LYS A 84 -1.67 6.81 4.78
N VAL A 85 -2.09 5.65 4.29
CA VAL A 85 -3.53 5.35 4.11
C VAL A 85 -4.09 4.57 5.30
N LEU A 86 -3.34 3.59 5.83
CA LEU A 86 -3.87 2.60 6.77
C LEU A 86 -3.21 2.63 8.16
N VAL A 87 -2.33 3.60 8.44
CA VAL A 87 -1.75 3.77 9.78
C VAL A 87 -2.25 5.06 10.39
N ILE A 88 -2.64 4.97 11.67
CA ILE A 88 -3.22 6.11 12.38
C ILE A 88 -2.30 7.35 12.30
N PRO A 89 -2.85 8.57 12.15
CA PRO A 89 -4.27 8.91 12.31
C PRO A 89 -5.17 8.55 11.11
N ASN A 90 -4.62 8.09 9.98
CA ASN A 90 -5.42 7.70 8.83
C ASN A 90 -5.95 6.27 9.00
N MET A 91 -7.22 6.08 8.65
CA MET A 91 -7.97 4.82 8.77
C MET A 91 -8.92 4.70 7.58
N GLU A 92 -9.25 3.46 7.20
CA GLU A 92 -10.24 3.15 6.17
C GLU A 92 -11.65 3.15 6.77
N ASP A 93 -12.59 3.87 6.16
CA ASP A 93 -14.01 3.89 6.57
C ASP A 93 -14.80 2.83 5.81
N ILE A 94 -15.29 1.82 6.53
CA ILE A 94 -16.04 0.71 5.98
C ILE A 94 -17.49 0.78 6.46
N ALA A 95 -18.44 0.79 5.52
CA ALA A 95 -19.84 0.60 5.84
C ALA A 95 -20.12 -0.88 6.15
N ILE A 96 -20.87 -1.14 7.21
CA ILE A 96 -21.32 -2.44 7.68
C ILE A 96 -22.84 -2.52 7.42
N PRO A 97 -23.28 -3.14 6.31
CA PRO A 97 -24.68 -3.10 5.89
C PRO A 97 -25.68 -3.61 6.94
N VAL A 98 -25.28 -4.60 7.76
CA VAL A 98 -26.12 -5.13 8.85
C VAL A 98 -26.42 -4.12 9.95
N MET A 99 -25.60 -3.07 10.07
CA MET A 99 -25.82 -1.96 11.02
C MET A 99 -26.67 -0.83 10.40
N SER A 100 -27.04 -0.94 9.12
CA SER A 100 -27.85 0.07 8.44
C SER A 100 -29.30 0.04 8.93
N SER A 101 -29.82 1.22 9.29
CA SER A 101 -31.22 1.39 9.67
C SER A 101 -32.20 1.24 8.49
N ALA A 102 -31.70 1.15 7.26
CA ALA A 102 -32.49 0.99 6.04
C ALA A 102 -32.79 -0.47 5.66
N LEU A 103 -32.38 -1.45 6.48
CA LEU A 103 -32.72 -2.85 6.24
C LEU A 103 -34.23 -3.08 6.43
N PRO A 104 -34.93 -3.68 5.46
CA PRO A 104 -36.33 -4.07 5.65
C PRO A 104 -36.40 -5.10 6.79
N THR A 105 -37.29 -4.83 7.74
CA THR A 105 -37.58 -5.68 8.90
C THR A 105 -38.50 -6.84 8.54
#